data_AF-A0A9Q3K6B3-F1
#
_entry.id   AF-A0A9Q3K6B3-F1
#
_cell.length_a   1.000
_cell.length_b   1.000
_cell.length_c   1.000
_cell.angle_alpha   90.00
_cell.angle_beta   90.00
_cell.angle_gamma   90.00
#
_symmetry.space_group_name_H-M   'P 1'
#
loop_
_entity.id
_entity.type
_entity.pdbx_description
1 polymer ?
#
loop_
_entity_poly.entity_id
_entity_poly.type
_entity_poly.pdbx_seq_one_letter_code
_entity_poly.pdbx_strand_id
1 'polypeptide(L)' 'MRKELINVLYPHKSSFASDDEPLGSIKGHEVDIHLNIDRPYPPILRRPAYPASPRAREALEKHIQALIQLGVLRKVGPND' A
#
# COMPACT_ATOMS: atom_id res chain seq x y z
N MET A 1 -8.25 -34.62 -13.26
CA MET A 1 -8.01 -33.17 -13.49
C MET A 1 -8.43 -32.26 -12.32
N ARG A 2 -9.73 -31.99 -12.06
CA ARG A 2 -10.13 -31.01 -11.01
C ARG A 2 -9.68 -31.40 -9.59
N LYS A 3 -9.78 -32.69 -9.23
CA LYS A 3 -9.36 -33.20 -7.92
C LYS A 3 -7.84 -33.13 -7.73
N GLU A 4 -7.07 -33.45 -8.76
CA GLU A 4 -5.60 -33.37 -8.73
C GLU A 4 -5.14 -31.93 -8.53
N LEU A 5 -5.77 -30.98 -9.23
CA LEU A 5 -5.45 -29.57 -9.06
C LEU A 5 -5.75 -29.08 -7.62
N ILE A 6 -6.89 -29.45 -7.05
CA ILE A 6 -7.23 -29.10 -5.66
C ILE A 6 -6.22 -29.70 -4.68
N ASN A 7 -5.81 -30.96 -4.89
CA ASN A 7 -4.82 -31.62 -4.03
C ASN A 7 -3.47 -30.90 -4.04
N VAL A 8 -3.11 -30.27 -5.15
CA VAL A 8 -1.87 -29.48 -5.27
C VAL A 8 -2.02 -28.09 -4.66
N LEU A 9 -3.15 -27.40 -4.90
CA LEU A 9 -3.30 -26.00 -4.49
C LEU A 9 -3.69 -25.83 -3.01
N TYR A 10 -4.47 -26.77 -2.46
CA TYR A 10 -4.99 -26.67 -1.09
C TYR A 10 -3.90 -26.59 -0.01
N PRO A 11 -2.80 -27.37 -0.06
CA PRO A 11 -1.67 -27.22 0.86
C PRO A 11 -0.99 -25.85 0.78
N HIS A 12 -1.05 -25.19 -0.38
CA HIS A 12 -0.39 -23.90 -0.63
C HIS A 12 -1.37 -22.71 -0.58
N LYS A 13 -2.58 -22.89 -0.03
CA LYS A 13 -3.64 -21.85 -0.04
C LYS A 13 -3.19 -20.49 0.51
N SER A 14 -2.30 -20.48 1.50
CA SER A 14 -1.75 -19.26 2.12
C SER A 14 -0.74 -18.51 1.25
N SER A 15 -0.32 -19.11 0.12
CA SER A 15 0.57 -18.46 -0.86
C SER A 15 -0.22 -17.62 -1.87
N PHE A 16 -1.55 -17.71 -1.87
CA PHE A 16 -2.43 -16.95 -2.74
C PHE A 16 -3.05 -15.79 -1.97
N ALA A 17 -3.19 -14.64 -2.63
CA ALA A 17 -3.97 -13.54 -2.08
C ALA A 17 -5.44 -13.95 -1.95
N SER A 18 -6.06 -13.59 -0.83
CA SER A 18 -7.49 -13.78 -0.59
C SER A 18 -8.15 -12.42 -0.33
N ASP A 19 -9.48 -12.38 -0.24
CA ASP A 19 -10.19 -11.14 0.11
C ASP A 19 -9.86 -10.69 1.56
N ASP A 20 -9.55 -11.64 2.45
CA ASP A 20 -9.18 -11.38 3.85
C ASP A 20 -7.69 -11.01 4.01
N GLU A 21 -6.82 -11.56 3.16
CA GLU A 21 -5.37 -11.32 3.10
C GLU A 21 -4.96 -10.96 1.67
N PRO A 22 -5.29 -9.76 1.17
CA PRO A 22 -5.06 -9.38 -0.23
C PRO A 22 -3.58 -9.09 -0.52
N LEU A 23 -2.82 -8.77 0.52
CA LEU A 23 -1.37 -8.65 0.49
C LEU A 23 -0.82 -9.85 1.24
N GLY A 24 -0.02 -10.67 0.56
CA GLY A 24 0.68 -11.77 1.22
C GLY A 24 1.50 -11.25 2.41
N SER A 25 1.79 -12.12 3.38
CA SER A 25 2.57 -11.80 4.59
C SER A 25 4.04 -11.47 4.27
N ILE A 26 4.29 -10.34 3.62
CA ILE A 26 5.62 -9.82 3.27
C ILE A 26 6.22 -9.21 4.54
N LYS A 27 7.22 -9.88 5.13
CA LYS A 27 7.94 -9.43 6.34
C LYS A 27 9.42 -9.26 6.02
N GLY A 28 10.08 -8.24 6.58
CA GLY A 28 11.52 -8.04 6.46
C GLY A 28 11.99 -7.32 5.19
N HIS A 29 11.11 -6.53 4.56
CA HIS A 29 11.41 -5.75 3.36
C HIS A 29 11.36 -4.24 3.63
N GLU A 30 11.70 -3.82 4.85
CA GLU A 30 11.84 -2.41 5.18
C GLU A 30 12.95 -1.78 4.34
N VAL A 31 12.65 -0.66 3.70
CA VAL A 31 13.62 0.07 2.88
C VAL A 31 13.99 1.34 3.63
N ASP A 32 15.28 1.52 3.85
CA ASP A 32 15.82 2.76 4.40
C ASP A 32 16.28 3.68 3.27
N ILE A 33 15.55 4.78 3.05
CA ILE A 33 15.78 5.71 1.94
C ILE A 33 16.44 6.97 2.48
N HIS A 34 17.68 7.20 2.05
CA HIS A 34 18.46 8.38 2.41
C HIS A 34 18.50 9.38 1.26
N LEU A 35 18.32 10.66 1.58
CA LEU A 35 18.58 11.75 0.64
C LEU A 35 20.09 11.99 0.56
N ASN A 36 20.58 12.29 -0.64
CA ASN A 36 21.97 12.69 -0.88
C ASN A 36 22.23 14.18 -0.61
N ILE A 37 21.27 14.88 -0.02
CA ILE A 37 21.31 16.31 0.28
C ILE A 37 20.80 16.58 1.69
N ASP A 38 21.38 17.60 2.32
CA ASP A 38 20.94 18.10 3.61
C ASP A 38 19.91 19.23 3.48
N ARG A 39 19.27 19.59 4.60
CA ARG A 39 18.35 20.73 4.67
C ARG A 39 19.10 22.04 4.33
N PRO A 40 18.44 23.02 3.66
CA PRO A 40 17.02 23.06 3.34
C PRO A 40 16.66 22.26 2.09
N TYR A 41 15.60 21.45 2.19
CA TYR A 41 15.13 20.65 1.07
C TYR A 41 14.53 21.49 -0.07
N PRO A 42 14.58 21.00 -1.33
CA PRO A 42 14.02 21.69 -2.48
C PRO A 42 12.55 22.11 -2.27
N PRO A 43 12.15 23.36 -2.64
CA PRO A 43 10.77 23.84 -2.48
C PRO A 43 9.72 22.97 -3.17
N ILE A 44 10.10 22.21 -4.20
CA ILE A 44 9.21 21.28 -4.91
C ILE A 44 8.62 20.20 -3.99
N LEU A 45 9.34 19.81 -2.93
CA LEU A 45 8.84 18.83 -1.94
C LEU A 45 7.76 19.40 -1.01
N ARG A 46 7.61 20.74 -0.97
CA ARG A 46 6.61 21.43 -0.15
C ARG A 46 5.36 21.84 -0.94
N ARG A 47 5.24 21.41 -2.19
CA ARG A 47 4.09 21.79 -3.02
C ARG A 47 2.81 21.17 -2.46
N PRO A 48 1.70 21.93 -2.38
CA PRO A 48 0.43 21.35 -2.02
C PRO A 48 0.02 20.32 -3.08
N ALA A 49 -0.79 19.34 -2.66
CA ALA A 49 -1.38 18.39 -3.61
C ALA A 49 -2.21 19.15 -4.64
N TYR A 50 -2.14 18.69 -5.89
CA TYR A 50 -2.98 19.25 -6.96
C TYR A 50 -4.47 18.98 -6.64
N PRO A 51 -5.37 19.94 -6.88
CA PRO A 51 -6.79 19.74 -6.61
C PRO A 51 -7.36 18.60 -7.46
N ALA A 52 -8.00 17.63 -6.81
CA ALA A 52 -8.75 16.58 -7.49
C ALA A 52 -10.19 17.04 -7.76
N SER A 53 -10.79 16.57 -8.85
CA SER A 53 -12.22 16.79 -9.10
C SER A 53 -13.08 16.04 -8.05
N PRO A 54 -14.31 16.48 -7.77
CA PRO A 54 -15.18 15.82 -6.78
C PRO A 54 -15.35 14.32 -7.06
N ARG A 55 -15.63 13.98 -8.33
CA ARG A 55 -15.76 12.59 -8.78
C ARG A 55 -14.49 11.77 -8.57
N ALA A 56 -13.31 12.36 -8.86
CA ALA A 56 -12.04 11.68 -8.64
C ALA A 56 -11.79 11.45 -7.16
N ARG A 57 -12.10 12.44 -6.31
CA ARG A 57 -11.95 12.34 -4.86
C ARG A 57 -12.80 11.21 -4.27
N GLU A 58 -14.07 11.12 -4.67
CA GLU A 58 -14.97 10.05 -4.20
C GLU A 58 -14.51 8.65 -4.62
N ALA A 59 -14.00 8.50 -5.85
CA ALA A 59 -13.46 7.23 -6.31
C ALA A 59 -12.18 6.84 -5.54
N LEU A 60 -11.28 7.81 -5.32
CA LEU A 60 -10.02 7.60 -4.62
C LEU A 60 -10.23 7.28 -3.14
N GLU A 61 -11.20 7.90 -2.47
CA GLU A 61 -11.47 7.70 -1.04
C GLU A 61 -11.65 6.22 -0.70
N LYS A 62 -12.40 5.47 -1.53
CA LYS A 62 -12.62 4.03 -1.31
C LYS A 62 -11.31 3.23 -1.28
N HIS A 63 -10.41 3.54 -2.21
CA HIS A 63 -9.12 2.85 -2.31
C HIS A 63 -8.17 3.27 -1.19
N ILE A 64 -8.16 4.56 -0.83
CA ILE A 64 -7.35 5.07 0.27
C ILE A 64 -7.77 4.38 1.58
N GLN A 65 -9.08 4.27 1.86
CA GLN A 65 -9.58 3.60 3.05
C GLN A 65 -9.18 2.11 3.10
N ALA A 66 -9.28 1.40 1.97
CA ALA A 66 -8.83 0.01 1.88
C ALA A 66 -7.33 -0.12 2.21
N LEU A 67 -6.48 0.76 1.67
CA LEU A 67 -5.04 0.74 1.94
C LEU A 67 -4.69 1.10 3.39
N ILE A 68 -5.50 1.94 4.05
CA ILE A 68 -5.35 2.23 5.48
C ILE A 68 -5.69 0.99 6.32
N GLN A 69 -6.80 0.31 6.01
CA GLN A 69 -7.21 -0.91 6.70
C GLN A 69 -6.17 -2.04 6.55
N LEU A 70 -5.51 -2.11 5.40
CA LEU A 70 -4.43 -3.06 5.14
C LEU A 70 -3.09 -2.66 5.78
N GLY A 71 -3.01 -1.51 6.45
CA GLY A 71 -1.78 -1.02 7.07
C GLY A 71 -0.70 -0.56 6.08
N VAL A 72 -1.04 -0.43 4.79
CA VAL A 72 -0.11 0.07 3.75
C VAL A 72 0.03 1.59 3.85
N LEU A 73 -1.08 2.29 4.12
CA LEU A 73 -1.08 3.73 4.35
C LEU A 73 -1.33 4.02 5.82
N ARG A 74 -0.58 4.98 6.36
CA ARG A 74 -0.83 5.54 7.70
C ARG A 74 -0.83 7.06 7.64
N LYS A 75 -1.56 7.68 8.55
CA LYS A 75 -1.51 9.13 8.74
C LYS A 75 -0.18 9.49 9.42
N VAL A 76 0.55 10.43 8.84
CA VAL A 76 1.78 11.00 9.41
C VAL A 76 1.53 12.47 9.77
N GLY A 77 2.10 12.88 10.91
CA GLY A 77 2.05 14.27 11.35
C GLY A 77 3.16 15.10 10.72
N PRO A 78 3.16 16.43 10.92
CA PRO A 78 4.23 17.31 10.43
C PRO A 78 5.63 17.03 11.00
N ASN A 79 5.72 16.27 12.10
CA ASN A 79 6.94 16.04 12.88
C ASN A 79 7.37 14.56 12.93
N ASP A 80 6.65 13.67 12.25
CA ASP A 80 7.00 12.24 12.08
C ASP A 80 7.94 12.09 10.89
#